data_AF-A0A929RGM1-F1
#
_entry.id   AF-A0A929RGM1-F1
#
_cell.length_a   1.000
_cell.length_b   1.000
_cell.length_c   1.000
_cell.angle_alpha   90.00
_cell.angle_beta   90.00
_cell.angle_gamma   90.00
#
_symmetry.space_group_name_H-M   'P 1'
#
loop_
_entity.id
_entity.type
_entity.pdbx_description
1 polymer ?
#
loop_
_entity_poly.entity_id
_entity_poly.type
_entity_poly.pdbx_seq_one_letter_code
_entity_poly.pdbx_strand_id
1 'polypeptide(L)'
;MSTLSWRALLSEAWRDCMSGTARVGMLTILATALVGGIICADAFSLRSVSVEAASFRVHLGSVRVLQAQGSIDGATCDALSRIPGVRAGAVRSVESGLSPLALPASSLPLYEVTPGTVSLLGTTTADPTGILL
;
A
#
# COMPACT_ATOMS: atom_id res chain seq x y z
N MET A 1 23.90 -52.13 -28.44
CA MET A 1 23.07 -51.32 -27.53
C MET A 1 22.01 -50.64 -28.38
N SER A 2 20.81 -51.19 -28.36
CA SER A 2 19.74 -50.94 -29.33
C SER A 2 19.30 -49.49 -29.31
N THR A 3 19.36 -48.82 -30.46
CA THR A 3 18.75 -47.50 -30.69
C THR A 3 17.22 -47.66 -30.69
N LEU A 4 16.62 -47.72 -29.50
CA LEU A 4 15.19 -47.56 -29.36
C LEU A 4 14.83 -46.17 -29.87
N SER A 5 14.08 -46.10 -30.97
CA SER A 5 13.64 -44.81 -31.51
C SER A 5 12.76 -44.13 -30.45
N TRP A 6 13.04 -42.85 -30.16
CA TRP A 6 12.29 -42.03 -29.20
C TRP A 6 10.77 -42.10 -29.39
N ARG A 7 10.33 -42.30 -30.64
CA ARG A 7 8.93 -42.46 -31.03
C ARG A 7 8.30 -43.74 -30.47
N ALA A 8 9.06 -44.82 -30.41
CA ALA A 8 8.59 -46.11 -29.85
C ALA A 8 8.43 -46.02 -28.32
N LEU A 9 9.33 -45.31 -27.65
CA LEU A 9 9.22 -45.05 -26.20
C LEU A 9 7.98 -44.19 -25.88
N LEU A 10 7.73 -43.14 -26.67
CA LEU A 10 6.54 -42.30 -26.52
C LEU A 10 5.24 -43.06 -26.79
N SER A 11 5.20 -43.96 -27.78
CA SER A 11 4.00 -44.74 -28.08
C SER A 11 3.66 -45.74 -26.98
N GLU A 12 4.67 -46.33 -26.34
CA GLU A 12 4.44 -47.28 -25.24
C GLU A 12 4.01 -46.55 -23.97
N ALA A 13 4.69 -45.45 -23.62
CA ALA A 13 4.28 -44.58 -22.51
C ALA A 13 2.84 -44.07 -22.66
N TRP A 14 2.42 -43.74 -23.90
CA TRP A 14 1.04 -43.35 -24.19
C TRP A 14 0.03 -44.49 -23.94
N ARG A 15 0.35 -45.72 -24.35
CA ARG A 15 -0.50 -46.90 -24.08
C ARG A 15 -0.56 -47.21 -22.59
N ASP A 16 0.54 -47.04 -21.86
CA ASP A 16 0.58 -47.19 -20.40
C ASP A 16 -0.29 -46.14 -19.70
N CYS A 17 -0.26 -44.89 -20.18
CA CYS A 17 -1.16 -43.83 -19.71
C CYS A 17 -2.64 -44.16 -19.97
N MET A 18 -2.98 -44.64 -21.18
CA MET A 18 -4.36 -44.94 -21.57
C MET A 18 -4.91 -46.22 -20.93
N SER A 19 -4.07 -47.20 -20.65
CA SER A 19 -4.48 -48.47 -20.02
C SER A 19 -4.76 -48.35 -18.52
N GLY A 20 -4.46 -47.19 -17.91
CA GLY A 20 -4.78 -46.89 -16.50
C GLY A 20 -3.91 -47.61 -15.47
N THR A 21 -2.98 -48.46 -15.91
CA THR A 21 -2.08 -49.26 -15.05
C THR A 21 -1.13 -48.37 -14.25
N ALA A 22 -0.68 -47.26 -14.83
CA ALA A 22 0.28 -46.34 -14.21
C ALA A 22 -0.37 -45.28 -13.27
N ARG A 23 -1.66 -45.41 -12.93
CA ARG A 23 -2.41 -44.44 -12.08
C ARG A 23 -2.26 -42.97 -12.51
N VAL A 24 -2.06 -42.75 -13.81
CA VAL A 24 -1.71 -41.43 -14.36
C VAL A 24 -2.72 -40.36 -13.97
N GLY A 25 -4.02 -40.66 -14.01
CA GLY A 25 -5.05 -39.71 -13.58
C GLY A 25 -4.88 -39.24 -12.13
N MET A 26 -4.59 -40.15 -11.19
CA MET A 26 -4.34 -39.79 -9.78
C MET A 26 -3.08 -38.93 -9.64
N LEU A 27 -2.00 -39.29 -10.34
CA LEU A 27 -0.75 -38.52 -10.33
C LEU A 27 -0.91 -37.15 -10.96
N THR A 28 -1.68 -37.02 -12.05
CA THR A 28 -1.98 -35.73 -12.69
C THR A 28 -2.82 -34.85 -11.79
N ILE A 29 -3.84 -35.38 -11.12
CA ILE A 29 -4.64 -34.62 -10.15
C ILE A 29 -3.75 -34.15 -9.00
N LEU A 30 -2.92 -35.04 -8.44
CA LEU A 30 -2.00 -34.68 -7.36
C LEU A 30 -1.02 -33.58 -7.80
N ALA A 31 -0.39 -33.75 -8.96
CA ALA A 31 0.54 -32.76 -9.50
C ALA A 31 -0.16 -31.41 -9.74
N THR A 32 -1.37 -31.43 -10.30
CA THR A 32 -2.17 -30.22 -10.54
C THR A 32 -2.55 -29.53 -9.24
N ALA A 33 -2.95 -30.29 -8.22
CA ALA A 33 -3.29 -29.77 -6.91
C ALA A 33 -2.06 -29.16 -6.20
N LEU A 34 -0.90 -29.81 -6.28
CA LEU A 34 0.34 -29.30 -5.70
C LEU A 34 0.80 -28.01 -6.39
N VAL A 35 0.88 -28.01 -7.73
CA VAL A 35 1.31 -26.84 -8.51
C VAL A 35 0.30 -25.71 -8.37
N GLY A 36 -0.99 -26.00 -8.53
CA GLY A 36 -2.06 -25.01 -8.38
C GLY A 36 -2.10 -24.43 -6.97
N GLY A 37 -1.91 -25.27 -5.94
CA GLY A 37 -1.84 -24.83 -4.55
C GLY A 37 -0.68 -23.86 -4.29
N ILE A 38 0.51 -24.15 -4.83
CA ILE A 38 1.68 -23.27 -4.72
C ILE A 38 1.41 -21.92 -5.41
N ILE A 39 0.86 -21.95 -6.64
CA ILE A 39 0.55 -20.71 -7.39
C ILE A 39 -0.48 -19.86 -6.62
N CYS A 40 -1.53 -20.48 -6.10
CA CYS A 40 -2.55 -19.79 -5.32
C CYS A 40 -1.97 -19.21 -4.01
N ALA A 41 -1.10 -19.95 -3.32
CA ALA A 41 -0.45 -19.49 -2.10
C ALA A 41 0.45 -18.27 -2.38
N ASP A 42 1.26 -18.32 -3.42
CA ASP A 42 2.14 -17.21 -3.82
C ASP A 42 1.34 -15.95 -4.18
N ALA A 43 0.28 -16.11 -4.98
CA ALA A 43 -0.61 -15.00 -5.33
C ALA A 43 -1.29 -14.38 -4.08
N PHE A 44 -1.68 -15.21 -3.11
CA PHE A 44 -2.27 -14.74 -1.86
C PHE A 44 -1.25 -13.99 -1.00
N SER A 45 -0.02 -14.50 -0.89
CA SER A 45 1.08 -13.85 -0.15
C SER A 45 1.47 -12.51 -0.76
N LEU A 46 1.58 -12.40 -2.08
CA LEU A 46 1.83 -11.13 -2.77
C LEU A 46 0.71 -10.13 -2.48
N ARG A 47 -0.53 -10.59 -2.54
CA ARG A 47 -1.70 -9.74 -2.27
C ARG A 47 -1.72 -9.28 -0.81
N SER A 48 -1.46 -10.15 0.16
CA SER A 48 -1.47 -9.77 1.58
C SER A 48 -0.44 -8.69 1.89
N VAL A 49 0.80 -8.84 1.39
CA VAL A 49 1.85 -7.83 1.56
C VAL A 49 1.46 -6.49 0.92
N SER A 50 0.86 -6.51 -0.27
CA SER A 50 0.42 -5.28 -0.94
C SER A 50 -0.69 -4.55 -0.17
N VAL A 51 -1.64 -5.30 0.39
CA VAL A 51 -2.76 -4.75 1.17
C VAL A 51 -2.25 -4.19 2.50
N GLU A 52 -1.33 -4.89 3.15
CA GLU A 52 -0.73 -4.46 4.41
C GLU A 52 0.16 -3.22 4.23
N ALA A 53 0.93 -3.14 3.15
CA ALA A 53 1.67 -1.93 2.81
C ALA A 53 0.73 -0.74 2.53
N ALA A 54 -0.43 -0.99 1.90
CA ALA A 54 -1.43 0.05 1.68
C ALA A 54 -2.09 0.50 2.99
N SER A 55 -2.50 -0.42 3.85
CA SER A 55 -3.11 -0.08 5.15
C SER A 55 -2.13 0.68 6.04
N PHE A 56 -0.86 0.26 6.09
CA PHE A 56 0.18 0.95 6.86
C PHE A 56 0.35 2.42 6.42
N ARG A 57 0.24 2.70 5.12
CA ARG A 57 0.27 4.07 4.58
C ARG A 57 -0.99 4.87 4.89
N VAL A 58 -2.17 4.23 4.83
CA VAL A 58 -3.45 4.88 5.19
C VAL A 58 -3.47 5.25 6.67
N HIS A 59 -2.91 4.41 7.54
CA HIS A 59 -2.78 4.68 8.97
C HIS A 59 -1.59 5.59 9.34
N LEU A 60 -1.03 6.31 8.35
CA LEU A 60 0.09 7.24 8.54
C LEU A 60 1.33 6.61 9.22
N GLY A 61 1.50 5.28 9.17
CA GLY A 61 2.61 4.58 9.84
C GLY A 61 4.01 4.92 9.29
N SER A 62 4.07 5.50 8.08
CA SER A 62 5.30 6.01 7.46
C SER A 62 5.54 7.51 7.67
N VAL A 63 4.67 8.19 8.42
CA VAL A 63 4.80 9.62 8.70
C VAL A 63 5.67 9.82 9.93
N ARG A 64 6.69 10.68 9.82
CA ARG A 64 7.50 11.12 10.94
C ARG A 64 7.16 12.56 11.29
N VAL A 65 6.75 12.78 12.55
CA VAL A 65 6.48 14.12 13.07
C VAL A 65 7.76 14.70 13.65
N LEU A 66 8.17 15.87 13.15
CA LEU A 66 9.26 16.66 13.71
C LEU A 66 8.64 17.84 14.45
N GLN A 67 8.99 18.00 15.73
CA GLN A 67 8.50 19.12 16.54
C GLN A 67 9.61 20.14 16.73
N ALA A 68 9.31 21.40 16.45
CA ALA A 68 10.20 22.53 16.66
C ALA A 68 9.37 23.72 17.15
N GLN A 69 9.64 24.22 18.35
CA GLN A 69 8.88 25.34 18.93
C GLN A 69 9.37 26.67 18.35
N GLY A 70 8.46 27.49 17.85
CA GLY A 70 8.74 28.84 17.35
C GLY A 70 9.56 28.92 16.05
N SER A 71 9.94 27.79 15.45
CA SER A 71 10.85 27.71 14.30
C SER A 71 10.28 26.93 13.11
N ILE A 72 8.96 26.78 13.04
CA ILE A 72 8.27 26.15 11.91
C ILE A 72 8.07 27.19 10.80
N ASP A 73 8.88 27.07 9.74
CA ASP A 73 8.65 27.75 8.47
C ASP A 73 7.89 26.83 7.52
N GLY A 74 6.61 27.14 7.31
CA GLY A 74 5.73 26.35 6.46
C GLY A 74 6.23 26.23 5.02
N ALA A 75 6.79 27.29 4.43
CA ALA A 75 7.24 27.25 3.05
C ALA A 75 8.46 26.32 2.87
N THR A 76 9.39 26.35 3.82
CA THR A 76 10.56 25.48 3.82
C THR A 76 10.18 24.01 4.06
N CYS A 77 9.25 23.75 4.99
CA CYS A 77 8.75 22.40 5.23
C CYS A 77 7.98 21.84 4.02
N ASP A 78 7.15 22.66 3.36
CA ASP A 78 6.41 22.24 2.17
C ASP A 78 7.36 22.00 0.99
N ALA A 79 8.47 22.73 0.89
CA ALA A 79 9.48 22.52 -0.14
C ALA A 79 10.16 21.14 -0.09
N LEU A 80 10.11 20.42 1.04
CA LEU A 80 10.58 19.04 1.14
C LEU A 80 9.79 18.08 0.22
N SER A 81 8.56 18.44 -0.16
CA SER A 81 7.75 17.69 -1.12
C SER A 81 8.35 17.65 -2.53
N ARG A 82 9.34 18.50 -2.84
CA ARG A 82 10.07 18.47 -4.11
C ARG A 82 11.00 17.26 -4.21
N ILE A 83 11.33 16.62 -3.09
CA ILE A 83 12.19 15.43 -3.09
C ILE A 83 11.35 14.23 -3.58
N PRO A 84 11.81 13.48 -4.60
CA PRO A 84 11.08 12.34 -5.12
C PRO A 84 10.73 11.32 -4.03
N GLY A 85 9.44 10.97 -3.93
CA GLY A 85 8.94 10.02 -2.94
C GLY A 85 8.66 10.59 -1.55
N VAL A 86 8.90 11.89 -1.31
CA VAL A 86 8.61 12.55 -0.04
C VAL A 86 7.28 13.31 -0.11
N ARG A 87 6.40 13.05 0.85
CA ARG A 87 5.25 13.90 1.15
C ARG A 87 5.54 14.65 2.43
N ALA A 88 5.43 15.98 2.39
CA ALA A 88 5.76 16.84 3.50
C ALA A 88 4.67 17.88 3.72
N GLY A 89 4.59 18.39 4.94
CA GLY A 89 3.70 19.46 5.30
C GLY A 89 4.07 19.98 6.69
N ALA A 90 3.66 21.19 6.99
CA ALA A 90 3.79 21.83 8.29
C ALA A 90 2.42 22.13 8.89
N VAL A 91 2.40 22.12 10.21
CA VAL A 91 1.31 22.60 11.06
C VAL A 91 1.96 23.52 12.09
N ARG A 92 1.44 24.73 12.27
CA ARG A 92 1.83 25.60 13.38
C ARG A 92 0.62 26.20 14.06
N SER A 93 0.69 26.36 15.38
CA SER A 93 -0.33 27.07 16.16
C SER A 93 -0.13 28.58 16.01
N VAL A 94 -1.22 29.33 15.89
CA VAL A 94 -1.21 30.79 15.93
C VAL A 94 -1.65 31.21 17.33
N GLU A 95 -0.74 31.81 18.10
CA GLU A 95 -0.97 32.16 19.51
C GLU A 95 -2.10 33.16 19.74
N SER A 96 -2.38 34.01 18.74
CA SER A 96 -3.45 35.00 18.82
C SER A 96 -4.85 34.38 18.76
N GLY A 97 -4.98 33.12 18.30
CA GLY A 97 -6.26 32.43 18.11
C GLY A 97 -7.25 33.20 17.23
N LEU A 98 -8.49 32.71 17.15
CA LEU A 98 -9.62 33.47 16.61
C LEU A 98 -10.58 33.80 17.77
N SER A 99 -10.96 35.07 17.87
CA SER A 99 -12.03 35.51 18.78
C SER A 99 -13.31 35.70 17.97
N PRO A 100 -14.32 34.82 18.10
CA PRO A 100 -15.56 34.95 17.35
C PRO A 100 -16.37 36.13 17.89
N LEU A 101 -16.93 36.96 17.00
CA LEU A 101 -17.73 38.12 17.38
C LEU A 101 -18.94 37.75 18.28
N ALA A 102 -19.47 36.54 18.13
CA ALA A 102 -20.60 36.07 18.93
C ALA A 102 -20.21 35.62 20.36
N LEU A 103 -18.96 35.18 20.56
CA LEU A 103 -18.45 34.69 21.85
C LEU A 103 -17.02 35.22 22.10
N PRO A 104 -16.84 36.54 22.31
CA PRO A 104 -15.52 37.14 22.46
C PRO A 104 -14.76 36.67 23.71
N ALA A 105 -15.46 36.09 24.69
CA ALA A 105 -14.87 35.50 25.90
C ALA A 105 -14.22 34.11 25.67
N SER A 106 -14.43 33.49 24.50
CA SER A 106 -13.85 32.19 24.14
C SER A 106 -12.88 32.34 22.98
N SER A 107 -11.62 31.95 23.17
CA SER A 107 -10.65 31.86 22.07
C SER A 107 -10.76 30.48 21.41
N LEU A 108 -10.85 30.45 20.08
CA LEU A 108 -10.67 29.22 19.30
C LEU A 108 -9.21 29.07 18.91
N PRO A 109 -8.61 27.87 19.08
CA PRO A 109 -7.25 27.62 18.62
C PRO A 109 -7.22 27.71 17.09
N LEU A 110 -6.28 28.50 16.58
CA LEU A 110 -6.06 28.66 15.15
C LEU A 110 -4.76 27.95 14.77
N TYR A 111 -4.82 27.17 13.70
CA TYR A 111 -3.66 26.50 13.14
C TYR A 111 -3.46 26.94 11.70
N GLU A 112 -2.21 27.20 11.35
CA GLU A 112 -1.80 27.34 9.96
C GLU A 112 -1.21 26.03 9.47
N VAL A 113 -1.64 25.64 8.28
CA VAL A 113 -1.27 24.37 7.65
C VAL A 113 -0.88 24.61 6.20
N THR A 114 0.13 23.87 5.75
CA THR A 114 0.56 23.89 4.35
C THR A 114 -0.30 22.95 3.50
N PRO A 115 -0.39 23.16 2.16
CA PRO A 115 -1.14 22.28 1.26
C PRO A 115 -0.76 20.80 1.36
N GLY A 116 0.54 20.50 1.54
CA GLY A 116 0.99 19.11 1.72
C GLY A 116 0.40 18.41 2.95
N THR A 117 0.07 19.16 4.01
CA THR A 117 -0.60 18.62 5.20
C THR A 117 -2.04 18.22 4.88
N VAL A 118 -2.79 19.07 4.17
CA VAL A 118 -4.15 18.78 3.71
C VAL A 118 -4.19 17.49 2.87
N SER A 119 -3.22 17.34 1.96
CA SER A 119 -3.08 16.13 1.15
C SER A 119 -2.76 14.87 1.98
N LEU A 120 -2.04 14.99 3.09
CA LEU A 120 -1.72 13.86 3.99
C LEU A 120 -2.93 13.41 4.81
N LEU A 121 -3.78 14.34 5.23
CA LEU A 121 -5.02 14.04 5.95
C LEU A 121 -6.14 13.54 5.04
N GLY A 122 -5.98 13.62 3.71
CA GLY A 122 -7.00 13.20 2.75
C GLY A 122 -8.23 14.11 2.72
N THR A 123 -8.10 15.32 3.25
CA THR A 123 -9.15 16.33 3.22
C THR A 123 -9.04 17.17 1.95
N THR A 124 -10.16 17.74 1.51
CA THR A 124 -10.18 18.71 0.41
C THR A 124 -10.75 20.01 0.96
N THR A 125 -9.96 21.07 0.95
CA THR A 125 -10.42 22.42 1.30
C THR A 125 -10.53 23.23 0.03
N ALA A 126 -11.75 23.66 -0.30
CA ALA A 126 -12.02 24.56 -1.42
C ALA A 126 -11.46 25.97 -1.17
N ASP A 127 -11.34 26.35 0.11
CA ASP A 127 -10.85 27.66 0.54
C ASP A 127 -9.58 27.55 1.39
N PRO A 128 -8.71 28.58 1.35
CA PRO A 128 -7.47 28.64 2.14
C PRO A 128 -7.71 28.76 3.66
N THR A 129 -8.94 29.06 4.07
CA THR A 129 -9.36 29.16 5.46
C THR A 129 -10.61 28.32 5.67
N GLY A 130 -10.63 27.48 6.70
CA GLY A 130 -11.78 26.64 6.99
C GLY A 130 -11.59 25.78 8.23
N ILE A 131 -12.59 24.95 8.50
CA ILE A 131 -12.54 23.95 9.56
C ILE A 131 -12.22 22.61 8.90
N LEU A 132 -11.14 21.98 9.36
CA LEU A 132 -10.80 20.61 9.01
C LEU A 132 -11.47 19.69 10.03
N LEU A 133 -12.42 18.86 9.57
CA LEU A 133 -13.14 17.85 10.36
C LEU A 133 -12.71 16.44 9.98
#